data_AF-A0A1H1RLE1-F1
#
_entry.id   AF-A0A1H1RLE1-F1
#
_cell.length_a   1.000
_cell.length_b   1.000
_cell.length_c   1.000
_cell.angle_alpha   90.00
_cell.angle_beta   90.00
_cell.angle_gamma   90.00
#
_symmetry.space_group_name_H-M   'P 1'
#
loop_
_entity.id
_entity.type
_entity.pdbx_description
1 polymer ?
#
loop_
_entity_poly.entity_id
_entity_poly.type
_entity_poly.pdbx_seq_one_letter_code
_entity_poly.pdbx_strand_id
1 'polypeptide(L)'
;MASPLVELPEGTINDFAGTFGSALQPGAKHSLTVFSRNWIFFIENLPLRPMVWHLRRKRIAALDFQSANPTIVKSIKQRDLLNTWLRLYARDRKIPRIEEYQPSRLADELPDMVYYTVDTTQELPRLTIESDGTRMSSAYGNTGKGRYLDEYLGARLMPIVMPVYYECVKRALPVYTIANIDDIYGRIVAYERLLLPFSDSGDVTHIIASLKTISEDGSFEIKNLMRGSDTLPTPILRSVIDRDLFHRAPGRIPAADVIEFD
;
A
#
# COMPACT_ATOMS: atom_id res chain seq x y z
N MET A 1 -45.73 -19.20 31.51
CA MET A 1 -46.92 -19.86 30.96
C MET A 1 -46.58 -20.35 29.57
N ALA A 2 -46.81 -21.64 29.31
CA ALA A 2 -46.29 -22.40 28.18
C ALA A 2 -47.24 -22.42 26.97
N SER A 3 -46.69 -22.60 25.76
CA SER A 3 -47.16 -23.45 24.63
C SER A 3 -46.44 -23.03 23.31
N PRO A 4 -46.42 -23.84 22.23
CA PRO A 4 -45.56 -25.02 22.04
C PRO A 4 -44.87 -25.08 20.65
N LEU A 5 -44.14 -26.17 20.43
CA LEU A 5 -43.46 -26.65 19.21
C LEU A 5 -44.44 -27.09 18.08
N VAL A 6 -43.84 -27.48 16.92
CA VAL A 6 -44.33 -28.38 15.83
C VAL A 6 -44.83 -27.63 14.58
N GLU A 7 -44.49 -27.89 13.30
CA GLU A 7 -43.88 -29.01 12.54
C GLU A 7 -43.29 -28.53 11.18
N LEU A 8 -42.36 -29.29 10.61
CA LEU A 8 -41.94 -29.26 9.20
C LEU A 8 -42.79 -30.23 8.36
N PRO A 9 -42.83 -30.11 7.01
CA PRO A 9 -43.07 -31.27 6.16
C PRO A 9 -41.89 -31.61 5.23
N GLU A 10 -41.61 -32.92 5.16
CA GLU A 10 -40.82 -33.63 4.15
C GLU A 10 -41.68 -34.09 2.95
N GLY A 11 -41.01 -34.39 1.82
CA GLY A 11 -41.48 -35.30 0.75
C GLY A 11 -42.06 -34.63 -0.50
N THR A 12 -41.91 -35.12 -1.74
CA THR A 12 -41.35 -36.36 -2.31
C THR A 12 -41.15 -36.17 -3.84
N ILE A 13 -40.27 -37.02 -4.38
CA ILE A 13 -39.78 -37.28 -5.75
C ILE A 13 -40.88 -37.70 -6.76
N ASN A 14 -40.70 -37.40 -8.06
CA ASN A 14 -40.88 -38.27 -9.26
C ASN A 14 -40.83 -37.43 -10.56
N ASP A 15 -39.83 -37.61 -11.43
CA ASP A 15 -39.75 -38.58 -12.54
C ASP A 15 -40.63 -38.25 -13.76
N PHE A 16 -39.97 -37.92 -14.89
CA PHE A 16 -40.49 -38.18 -16.24
C PHE A 16 -39.31 -38.43 -17.20
N ALA A 17 -39.15 -39.70 -17.56
CA ALA A 17 -38.42 -40.16 -18.74
C ALA A 17 -39.35 -40.15 -19.97
N GLY A 18 -38.78 -39.97 -21.17
CA GLY A 18 -39.53 -40.02 -22.42
C GLY A 18 -38.62 -40.02 -23.65
N THR A 19 -38.22 -41.23 -24.05
CA THR A 19 -37.29 -41.62 -25.12
C THR A 19 -37.99 -41.78 -26.48
N PHE A 20 -37.32 -41.45 -27.59
CA PHE A 20 -37.42 -42.09 -28.93
C PHE A 20 -36.10 -41.72 -29.67
N GLY A 21 -35.25 -42.58 -30.24
CA GLY A 21 -35.45 -43.85 -30.97
C GLY A 21 -35.03 -43.61 -32.45
N SER A 22 -33.74 -43.63 -32.79
CA SER A 22 -32.96 -44.72 -33.45
C SER A 22 -33.24 -44.96 -34.95
N ALA A 23 -32.19 -44.91 -35.81
CA ALA A 23 -31.83 -45.96 -36.80
C ALA A 23 -30.62 -45.63 -37.74
N LEU A 24 -29.56 -46.47 -37.64
CA LEU A 24 -28.61 -47.07 -38.64
C LEU A 24 -27.88 -46.20 -39.71
N GLN A 25 -26.55 -45.98 -39.67
CA GLN A 25 -25.33 -46.78 -40.08
C GLN A 25 -24.87 -46.60 -41.56
N PRO A 26 -23.59 -46.85 -41.97
CA PRO A 26 -22.27 -46.44 -41.45
C PRO A 26 -21.32 -45.86 -42.56
N GLY A 27 -20.21 -45.20 -42.21
CA GLY A 27 -19.15 -44.90 -43.19
C GLY A 27 -18.06 -43.90 -42.81
N ALA A 28 -16.99 -44.39 -42.17
CA ALA A 28 -15.58 -44.04 -42.42
C ALA A 28 -15.09 -42.56 -42.41
N LYS A 29 -14.29 -42.23 -41.37
CA LYS A 29 -12.87 -41.77 -41.39
C LYS A 29 -12.53 -40.50 -40.59
N HIS A 30 -11.61 -40.73 -39.63
CA HIS A 30 -10.54 -39.88 -39.07
C HIS A 30 -10.86 -38.46 -38.59
N SER A 31 -10.71 -38.20 -37.28
CA SER A 31 -9.44 -37.71 -36.71
C SER A 31 -9.61 -37.33 -35.23
N LEU A 32 -8.59 -37.66 -34.44
CA LEU A 32 -8.37 -37.38 -33.02
C LEU A 32 -8.41 -35.85 -32.78
N THR A 33 -8.85 -35.30 -31.64
CA THR A 33 -8.30 -35.53 -30.29
C THR A 33 -9.22 -34.87 -29.25
N VAL A 34 -9.40 -35.56 -28.13
CA VAL A 34 -10.16 -35.15 -26.94
C VAL A 34 -9.40 -34.08 -26.14
N PHE A 35 -10.09 -32.99 -25.82
CA PHE A 35 -9.75 -32.04 -24.77
C PHE A 35 -10.38 -32.52 -23.47
N SER A 36 -9.60 -32.81 -22.42
CA SER A 36 -10.10 -32.82 -21.03
C SER A 36 -9.00 -33.13 -20.00
N ARG A 37 -8.74 -32.12 -19.16
CA ARG A 37 -8.51 -32.15 -17.70
C ARG A 37 -7.20 -32.71 -17.09
N ASN A 38 -6.63 -31.82 -16.27
CA ASN A 38 -6.03 -32.03 -14.94
C ASN A 38 -4.71 -32.83 -14.87
N TRP A 39 -3.83 -32.66 -13.89
CA TRP A 39 -3.55 -31.70 -12.81
C TRP A 39 -2.39 -32.40 -12.08
N ILE A 40 -1.22 -31.74 -11.96
CA ILE A 40 -0.10 -32.07 -11.05
C ILE A 40 0.48 -33.50 -11.12
N PHE A 41 1.72 -33.61 -11.58
CA PHE A 41 2.88 -34.28 -10.94
C PHE A 41 4.02 -34.34 -11.97
N PHE A 42 5.28 -34.31 -11.50
CA PHE A 42 6.53 -34.34 -12.28
C PHE A 42 6.87 -32.99 -12.97
N ILE A 43 7.97 -32.28 -12.68
CA ILE A 43 9.37 -32.71 -12.49
C ILE A 43 10.09 -31.74 -11.52
N GLU A 44 10.68 -32.29 -10.46
CA GLU A 44 11.87 -31.72 -9.80
C GLU A 44 13.13 -32.10 -10.60
N ASN A 45 14.13 -31.21 -10.56
CA ASN A 45 15.54 -31.39 -10.94
C ASN A 45 15.93 -31.14 -12.41
N LEU A 46 16.29 -29.89 -12.72
CA LEU A 46 17.65 -29.51 -13.18
C LEU A 46 17.83 -27.96 -13.14
N PRO A 47 19.05 -27.43 -12.92
CA PRO A 47 19.28 -26.05 -12.52
C PRO A 47 19.48 -25.14 -13.73
N LEU A 48 18.53 -24.24 -13.97
CA LEU A 48 18.74 -23.08 -14.83
C LEU A 48 18.19 -21.85 -14.13
N ARG A 49 19.11 -21.03 -13.62
CA ARG A 49 18.84 -19.63 -13.28
C ARG A 49 18.16 -18.95 -14.49
N PRO A 50 17.02 -18.26 -14.33
CA PRO A 50 16.58 -17.26 -15.29
C PRO A 50 16.78 -15.89 -14.62
N MET A 51 17.93 -15.24 -14.75
CA MET A 51 18.18 -14.26 -15.82
C MET A 51 17.00 -13.98 -16.77
N VAL A 52 15.84 -13.59 -16.22
CA VAL A 52 14.75 -12.96 -16.98
C VAL A 52 14.18 -11.80 -16.16
N TRP A 53 15.06 -10.86 -15.78
CA TRP A 53 14.67 -9.54 -15.23
C TRP A 53 14.89 -8.40 -16.23
N HIS A 54 15.28 -8.72 -17.46
CA HIS A 54 15.61 -7.75 -18.49
C HIS A 54 14.77 -8.01 -19.72
N LEU A 55 13.57 -7.41 -19.76
CA LEU A 55 12.84 -6.90 -20.95
C LEU A 55 11.30 -6.90 -20.77
N ARG A 56 10.82 -6.18 -19.74
CA ARG A 56 9.59 -5.37 -19.83
C ARG A 56 9.73 -4.07 -19.02
N ARG A 57 10.94 -3.52 -19.08
CA ARG A 57 11.42 -2.31 -18.38
C ARG A 57 11.41 -1.10 -19.31
N LYS A 58 10.28 -0.85 -19.99
CA LYS A 58 10.08 0.38 -20.77
C LYS A 58 8.69 0.94 -20.44
N ARG A 59 8.68 2.05 -19.66
CA ARG A 59 7.55 2.91 -19.23
C ARG A 59 6.90 2.76 -17.84
N ILE A 60 7.44 1.95 -16.92
CA ILE A 60 7.16 2.13 -15.46
C ILE A 60 8.43 2.53 -14.68
N ALA A 61 9.60 2.48 -15.33
CA ALA A 61 10.86 2.99 -14.79
C ALA A 61 11.07 4.45 -15.21
N ALA A 62 11.10 5.37 -14.23
CA ALA A 62 12.08 6.45 -14.10
C ALA A 62 11.55 7.61 -13.23
N LEU A 63 11.23 7.33 -11.97
CA LEU A 63 11.63 8.28 -10.93
C LEU A 63 12.32 7.45 -9.86
N ASP A 64 13.65 7.50 -9.88
CA ASP A 64 14.46 7.04 -8.77
C ASP A 64 14.12 7.89 -7.55
N PHE A 65 14.36 7.33 -6.35
CA PHE A 65 14.14 8.10 -5.14
C PHE A 65 15.17 9.22 -5.03
N GLN A 66 14.68 10.43 -4.82
CA GLN A 66 15.50 11.60 -4.60
C GLN A 66 15.75 11.81 -3.11
N SER A 67 16.97 12.19 -2.77
CA SER A 67 17.30 12.67 -1.43
C SER A 67 16.71 14.08 -1.23
N ALA A 68 16.03 14.30 -0.11
CA ALA A 68 15.33 15.56 0.14
C ALA A 68 15.30 15.95 1.63
N ASN A 69 14.99 17.23 1.87
CA ASN A 69 14.76 17.76 3.20
C ASN A 69 13.26 17.71 3.57
N PRO A 70 12.89 17.90 4.85
CA PRO A 70 11.49 17.83 5.30
C PRO A 70 10.54 18.85 4.66
N THR A 71 11.06 19.94 4.07
CA THR A 71 10.23 21.04 3.54
C THR A 71 9.41 20.66 2.30
N ILE A 72 9.76 19.55 1.64
CA ILE A 72 9.02 19.03 0.48
C ILE A 72 7.60 18.57 0.84
N VAL A 73 7.34 18.22 2.11
CA VAL A 73 6.04 17.73 2.56
C VAL A 73 5.07 18.90 2.59
N LYS A 74 4.08 18.90 1.69
CA LYS A 74 3.19 20.05 1.48
C LYS A 74 2.15 20.20 2.58
N SER A 75 1.49 19.09 2.95
CA SER A 75 0.45 19.10 3.98
C SER A 75 0.99 19.48 5.36
N ILE A 76 0.40 20.52 5.96
CA ILE A 76 0.74 20.99 7.31
C ILE A 76 0.59 19.86 8.33
N LYS A 77 -0.48 19.06 8.19
CA LYS A 77 -0.78 17.93 9.06
C LYS A 77 0.28 16.83 8.94
N GLN A 78 0.67 16.45 7.72
CA GLN A 78 1.77 15.50 7.51
C GLN A 78 3.12 16.05 8.01
N ARG A 79 3.35 17.37 7.87
CA ARG A 79 4.57 18.00 8.37
C ARG A 79 4.65 17.96 9.90
N ASP A 80 3.53 18.10 10.60
CA ASP A 80 3.49 17.93 12.06
C ASP A 80 3.82 16.49 12.48
N LEU A 81 3.24 15.50 11.79
CA LEU A 81 3.55 14.08 11.98
C LEU A 81 5.04 13.81 11.76
N LEU A 82 5.60 14.28 10.64
CA LEU A 82 7.01 14.14 10.31
C LEU A 82 7.91 14.82 11.34
N ASN A 83 7.59 16.05 11.75
CA ASN A 83 8.41 16.79 12.72
C ASN A 83 8.45 16.07 14.08
N THR A 84 7.34 15.47 14.50
CA THR A 84 7.31 14.66 15.72
C THR A 84 8.23 13.44 15.60
N TRP A 85 8.24 12.78 14.44
CA TRP A 85 9.12 11.64 14.17
C TRP A 85 10.60 12.07 14.18
N LEU A 86 10.92 13.17 13.50
CA LEU A 86 12.28 13.71 13.42
C LEU A 86 12.82 14.14 14.79
N ARG A 87 11.95 14.66 15.69
CA ARG A 87 12.37 14.99 17.07
C ARG A 87 12.79 13.75 17.85
N LEU A 88 12.09 12.63 17.69
CA LEU A 88 12.48 11.36 18.33
C LEU A 88 13.77 10.84 17.72
N TYR A 89 13.86 10.81 16.39
CA TYR A 89 15.06 10.38 15.68
C TYR A 89 16.29 11.22 16.07
N ALA A 90 16.16 12.54 16.20
CA ALA A 90 17.27 13.44 16.50
C ALA A 90 17.89 13.24 17.89
N ARG A 91 17.16 12.63 18.84
CA ARG A 91 17.67 12.36 20.20
C ARG A 91 18.82 11.36 20.18
N ASP A 92 18.57 10.19 19.57
CA ASP A 92 19.49 9.05 19.61
C ASP A 92 20.07 8.68 18.24
N ARG A 93 19.62 9.34 17.17
CA ARG A 93 19.93 9.03 15.76
C ARG A 93 19.58 7.57 15.43
N LYS A 94 18.46 7.11 15.97
CA LYS A 94 17.91 5.77 15.81
C LYS A 94 16.46 5.88 15.37
N ILE A 95 16.01 4.84 14.67
CA ILE A 95 14.60 4.70 14.28
C ILE A 95 13.76 4.76 15.56
N PRO A 96 12.76 5.65 15.66
CA PRO A 96 11.92 5.78 16.84
C PRO A 96 11.12 4.51 17.12
N ARG A 97 10.82 4.29 18.40
CA ARG A 97 9.81 3.31 18.81
C ARG A 97 8.41 3.85 18.57
N ILE A 98 7.48 2.99 18.22
CA ILE A 98 6.10 3.43 17.94
C ILE A 98 5.38 3.89 19.22
N GLU A 99 5.68 3.30 20.39
CA GLU A 99 5.07 3.71 21.66
C GLU A 99 5.45 5.14 22.11
N GLU A 100 6.59 5.66 21.65
CA GLU A 100 7.06 7.01 21.96
C GLU A 100 6.46 8.07 21.04
N TYR A 101 5.83 7.64 19.95
CA TYR A 101 5.31 8.52 18.91
C TYR A 101 3.92 9.06 19.25
N GLN A 102 3.90 10.26 19.84
CA GLN A 102 2.67 10.92 20.32
C GLN A 102 2.49 12.32 19.70
N PRO A 103 2.03 12.43 18.45
CA PRO A 103 1.74 13.71 17.84
C PRO A 103 0.49 14.35 18.47
N SER A 104 0.52 15.66 18.68
CA SER A 104 -0.48 16.40 19.46
C SER A 104 -1.88 16.42 18.82
N ARG A 105 -1.97 16.24 17.50
CA ARG A 105 -3.22 16.27 16.73
C ARG A 105 -3.49 14.94 16.00
N LEU A 106 -3.06 13.82 16.59
CA LEU A 106 -3.22 12.50 15.99
C LEU A 106 -4.68 12.19 15.61
N ALA A 107 -5.63 12.56 16.47
CA ALA A 107 -7.06 12.28 16.28
C ALA A 107 -7.61 12.84 14.96
N ASP A 108 -7.18 14.03 14.56
CA ASP A 108 -7.61 14.70 13.33
C ASP A 108 -7.07 14.02 12.06
N GLU A 109 -6.09 13.15 12.21
CA GLU A 109 -5.37 12.46 11.15
C GLU A 109 -5.76 10.98 11.02
N LEU A 110 -6.35 10.38 12.06
CA LEU A 110 -6.72 8.97 12.07
C LEU A 110 -7.46 8.47 10.81
N PRO A 111 -8.42 9.22 10.22
CA PRO A 111 -9.10 8.76 8.99
C PRO A 111 -8.16 8.56 7.79
N ASP A 112 -7.05 9.29 7.77
CA ASP A 112 -6.06 9.34 6.70
C ASP A 112 -4.81 8.50 7.01
N MET A 113 -4.78 7.86 8.18
CA MET A 113 -3.66 7.05 8.64
C MET A 113 -3.90 5.56 8.40
N VAL A 114 -2.82 4.88 8.02
CA VAL A 114 -2.79 3.43 7.85
C VAL A 114 -1.59 2.87 8.60
N TYR A 115 -1.85 1.88 9.45
CA TYR A 115 -0.84 1.23 10.27
C TYR A 115 -0.43 -0.09 9.63
N TYR A 116 0.87 -0.37 9.64
CA TYR A 116 1.44 -1.60 9.11
C TYR A 116 2.39 -2.22 10.13
N THR A 117 2.31 -3.54 10.27
CA THR A 117 3.41 -4.35 10.80
C THR A 117 4.28 -4.80 9.63
N VAL A 118 5.58 -4.92 9.88
CA VAL A 118 6.60 -5.28 8.87
C VAL A 118 7.36 -6.50 9.35
N ASP A 119 7.38 -7.52 8.50
CA ASP A 119 8.22 -8.70 8.66
C ASP A 119 9.42 -8.59 7.69
N THR A 120 10.61 -8.42 8.26
CA THR A 120 11.88 -8.30 7.54
C THR A 120 12.66 -9.62 7.48
N THR A 121 12.08 -10.74 7.93
CA THR A 121 12.76 -12.05 7.94
C THR A 121 12.94 -12.64 6.54
N GLN A 122 12.17 -12.15 5.56
CA GLN A 122 12.27 -12.54 4.16
C GLN A 122 13.09 -11.52 3.35
N GLU A 123 13.64 -11.97 2.21
CA GLU A 123 14.44 -11.10 1.32
C GLU A 123 13.66 -9.85 0.87
N LEU A 124 12.36 -9.99 0.63
CA LEU A 124 11.44 -8.88 0.45
C LEU A 124 10.57 -8.72 1.71
N PRO A 125 10.58 -7.54 2.35
CA PRO A 125 9.76 -7.31 3.53
C PRO A 125 8.28 -7.52 3.24
N ARG A 126 7.56 -8.19 4.14
CA ARG A 126 6.10 -8.32 4.07
C ARG A 126 5.45 -7.31 4.98
N LEU A 127 4.39 -6.68 4.50
CA LEU A 127 3.65 -5.66 5.24
C LEU A 127 2.21 -6.11 5.43
N THR A 128 1.75 -6.18 6.67
CA THR A 128 0.36 -6.49 7.01
C THR A 128 -0.35 -5.19 7.41
N ILE A 129 -1.55 -4.97 6.86
CA ILE A 129 -2.36 -3.80 7.20
C ILE A 129 -3.06 -4.04 8.54
N GLU A 130 -2.85 -3.17 9.53
CA GLU A 130 -3.43 -3.31 10.87
C GLU A 130 -4.67 -2.43 11.10
N SER A 131 -4.91 -1.47 10.20
CA SER A 131 -5.99 -0.50 10.35
C SER A 131 -7.17 -0.79 9.45
N ASP A 132 -8.39 -0.55 9.96
CA ASP A 132 -9.62 -0.56 9.19
C ASP A 132 -9.83 0.70 8.32
N GLY A 133 -8.88 1.65 8.39
CA GLY A 133 -8.85 3.01 7.80
C GLY A 133 -9.96 3.37 6.81
N THR A 134 -10.78 4.35 7.18
CA THR A 134 -11.99 4.77 6.43
C THR A 134 -11.67 5.39 5.07
N ARG A 135 -10.57 6.15 4.94
CA ARG A 135 -10.18 6.75 3.66
C ARG A 135 -9.57 5.72 2.70
N MET A 136 -8.72 4.82 3.20
CA MET A 136 -8.11 3.76 2.37
C MET A 136 -9.19 2.81 1.84
N SER A 137 -10.12 2.39 2.71
CA SER A 137 -11.25 1.55 2.30
C SER A 137 -12.15 2.25 1.27
N SER A 138 -12.36 3.56 1.38
CA SER A 138 -13.08 4.34 0.36
C SER A 138 -12.33 4.41 -0.98
N ALA A 139 -11.03 4.71 -0.95
CA ALA A 139 -10.20 4.88 -2.15
C ALA A 139 -9.97 3.58 -2.94
N TYR A 140 -9.96 2.43 -2.26
CA TYR A 140 -9.77 1.12 -2.88
C TYR A 140 -11.07 0.29 -2.96
N GLY A 141 -12.13 0.70 -2.27
CA GLY A 141 -13.45 0.05 -2.28
C GLY A 141 -13.61 -1.14 -1.31
N ASN A 142 -12.58 -1.49 -0.52
CA ASN A 142 -12.65 -2.55 0.50
C ASN A 142 -11.65 -2.33 1.66
N THR A 143 -11.94 -2.91 2.83
CA THR A 143 -10.98 -2.93 3.95
C THR A 143 -9.80 -3.84 3.65
N GLY A 144 -8.61 -3.44 4.12
CA GLY A 144 -7.37 -4.18 3.96
C GLY A 144 -6.88 -4.88 5.22
N LYS A 145 -7.52 -4.66 6.38
CA LYS A 145 -7.00 -5.14 7.67
C LYS A 145 -6.75 -6.64 7.69
N GLY A 146 -5.62 -7.04 8.26
CA GLY A 146 -5.15 -8.42 8.35
C GLY A 146 -4.61 -9.00 7.04
N ARG A 147 -4.65 -8.25 5.92
CA ARG A 147 -4.13 -8.69 4.63
C ARG A 147 -2.73 -8.17 4.39
N TYR A 148 -1.96 -8.91 3.59
CA TYR A 148 -0.72 -8.39 3.05
C TYR A 148 -0.99 -7.25 2.06
N LEU A 149 -0.17 -6.21 2.15
CA LEU A 149 -0.35 -4.99 1.35
C LEU A 149 -0.24 -5.27 -0.16
N ASP A 150 0.69 -6.11 -0.59
CA ASP A 150 0.85 -6.49 -2.00
C ASP A 150 -0.39 -7.19 -2.58
N GLU A 151 -0.95 -8.14 -1.83
CA GLU A 151 -2.20 -8.81 -2.17
C GLU A 151 -3.39 -7.85 -2.18
N TYR A 152 -3.44 -6.92 -1.22
CA TYR A 152 -4.47 -5.89 -1.15
C TYR A 152 -4.39 -4.94 -2.35
N LEU A 153 -3.19 -4.52 -2.76
CA LEU A 153 -2.98 -3.66 -3.93
C LEU A 153 -3.35 -4.37 -5.23
N GLY A 154 -3.06 -5.68 -5.31
CA GLY A 154 -3.24 -6.49 -6.50
C GLY A 154 -2.18 -6.23 -7.58
N ALA A 155 -2.12 -7.11 -8.58
CA ALA A 155 -1.06 -7.13 -9.60
C ALA A 155 -0.88 -5.81 -10.36
N ARG A 156 -1.95 -5.01 -10.48
CA ARG A 156 -1.96 -3.74 -11.20
C ARG A 156 -1.22 -2.62 -10.46
N LEU A 157 -1.40 -2.51 -9.14
CA LEU A 157 -0.83 -1.42 -8.33
C LEU A 157 0.45 -1.81 -7.60
N MET A 158 0.62 -3.10 -7.30
CA MET A 158 1.79 -3.61 -6.58
C MET A 158 3.13 -3.12 -7.16
N PRO A 159 3.40 -3.16 -8.49
CA PRO A 159 4.69 -2.73 -9.05
C PRO A 159 4.99 -1.23 -8.88
N ILE A 160 3.96 -0.41 -8.64
CA ILE A 160 4.08 1.04 -8.48
C ILE A 160 4.22 1.40 -7.00
N VAL A 161 3.42 0.75 -6.15
CA VAL A 161 3.29 1.12 -4.74
C VAL A 161 4.31 0.42 -3.85
N MET A 162 4.53 -0.89 -4.01
CA MET A 162 5.42 -1.66 -3.13
C MET A 162 6.86 -1.14 -3.08
N PRO A 163 7.48 -0.69 -4.19
CA PRO A 163 8.82 -0.11 -4.13
C PRO A 163 8.96 1.11 -3.19
N VAL A 164 7.85 1.83 -2.90
CA VAL A 164 7.84 2.94 -1.93
C VAL A 164 7.99 2.43 -0.50
N TYR A 165 7.32 1.33 -0.17
CA TYR A 165 7.42 0.71 1.15
C TYR A 165 8.77 0.02 1.32
N TYR A 166 9.27 -0.67 0.29
CA TYR A 166 10.60 -1.28 0.35
C TYR A 166 11.71 -0.24 0.55
N GLU A 167 11.63 0.91 -0.11
CA GLU A 167 12.63 1.97 0.10
C GLU A 167 12.56 2.53 1.53
N CYS A 168 11.35 2.69 2.09
CA CYS A 168 11.15 3.11 3.47
C CYS A 168 11.78 2.12 4.47
N VAL A 169 11.54 0.82 4.29
CA VAL A 169 12.12 -0.23 5.12
C VAL A 169 13.64 -0.25 4.98
N LYS A 170 14.14 -0.25 3.75
CA LYS A 170 15.57 -0.33 3.44
C LYS A 170 16.36 0.86 3.98
N ARG A 171 15.83 2.07 3.85
CA ARG A 171 16.50 3.30 4.30
C ARG A 171 16.27 3.56 5.79
N ALA A 172 15.23 2.97 6.37
CA ALA A 172 14.77 3.21 7.73
C ALA A 172 14.58 4.71 8.04
N LEU A 173 14.16 5.47 7.03
CA LEU A 173 13.92 6.91 7.07
C LEU A 173 12.57 7.23 6.42
N PRO A 174 11.96 8.38 6.75
CA PRO A 174 10.69 8.77 6.17
C PRO A 174 10.75 8.87 4.65
N VAL A 175 9.69 8.41 3.98
CA VAL A 175 9.55 8.48 2.53
C VAL A 175 8.30 9.28 2.19
N TYR A 176 8.43 10.23 1.28
CA TYR A 176 7.33 11.05 0.80
C TYR A 176 7.18 10.94 -0.72
N THR A 177 5.94 10.73 -1.17
CA THR A 177 5.63 10.61 -2.60
C THR A 177 4.39 11.38 -2.96
N ILE A 178 4.34 11.85 -4.20
CA ILE A 178 3.14 12.41 -4.83
C ILE A 178 2.92 11.68 -6.15
N ALA A 179 1.68 11.24 -6.40
CA ALA A 179 1.27 10.68 -7.69
C ALA A 179 -0.04 11.31 -8.14
N ASN A 180 -0.19 11.55 -9.44
CA ASN A 180 -1.45 11.95 -10.03
C ASN A 180 -2.30 10.74 -10.37
N ILE A 181 -3.60 10.84 -10.11
CA ILE A 181 -4.59 9.81 -10.35
C ILE A 181 -5.85 10.49 -10.89
N ASP A 182 -6.45 9.92 -11.92
CA ASP A 182 -7.72 10.42 -12.42
C ASP A 182 -8.86 9.81 -11.58
N ASP A 183 -9.78 10.64 -11.11
CA ASP A 183 -11.04 10.14 -10.55
C ASP A 183 -11.96 9.57 -11.65
N ILE A 184 -13.12 9.03 -11.25
CA ILE A 184 -14.07 8.44 -12.20
C ILE A 184 -14.64 9.43 -13.22
N TYR A 185 -14.49 10.74 -13.00
CA TYR A 185 -14.92 11.81 -13.89
C TYR A 185 -13.75 12.40 -14.70
N GLY A 186 -12.55 11.82 -14.60
CA GLY A 186 -11.35 12.28 -15.29
C GLY A 186 -10.67 13.48 -14.64
N ARG A 187 -11.01 13.83 -13.39
CA ARG A 187 -10.33 14.92 -12.66
C ARG A 187 -9.01 14.42 -12.08
N ILE A 188 -7.96 15.22 -12.24
CA ILE A 188 -6.65 14.91 -11.69
C ILE A 188 -6.64 15.16 -10.18
N VAL A 189 -6.32 14.13 -9.42
CA VAL A 189 -6.15 14.15 -7.98
C VAL A 189 -4.70 13.85 -7.63
N ALA A 190 -4.05 14.80 -6.94
CA ALA A 190 -2.76 14.57 -6.33
C ALA A 190 -2.93 13.69 -5.08
N TYR A 191 -2.34 12.50 -5.13
CA TYR A 191 -2.28 11.57 -4.02
C TYR A 191 -0.91 11.68 -3.35
N GLU A 192 -0.89 12.24 -2.14
CA GLU A 192 0.31 12.37 -1.32
C GLU A 192 0.37 11.25 -0.28
N ARG A 193 1.56 10.66 -0.13
CA ARG A 193 1.83 9.61 0.86
C ARG A 193 3.09 9.95 1.61
N LEU A 194 2.97 10.04 2.93
CA LEU A 194 4.09 10.10 3.86
C LEU A 194 4.17 8.76 4.60
N LEU A 195 5.32 8.08 4.54
CA LEU A 195 5.63 6.88 5.31
C LEU A 195 6.59 7.23 6.44
N LEU A 196 6.29 6.76 7.64
CA LEU A 196 7.08 6.92 8.86
C LEU A 196 7.47 5.54 9.38
N PRO A 197 8.75 5.15 9.35
CA PRO A 197 9.20 3.85 9.85
C PRO A 197 9.45 3.88 11.35
N PHE A 198 9.16 2.77 12.04
CA PHE A 198 9.43 2.57 13.47
C PHE A 198 10.08 1.21 13.71
N SER A 199 10.77 1.08 14.83
CA SER A 199 11.54 -0.11 15.19
C SER A 199 11.42 -0.41 16.67
N ASP A 200 11.27 -1.69 17.02
CA ASP A 200 11.35 -2.15 18.41
C ASP A 200 12.77 -2.59 18.79
N SER A 201 13.54 -3.13 17.84
CA SER A 201 14.81 -3.81 18.12
C SER A 201 15.94 -3.65 17.09
N GLY A 202 15.80 -2.73 16.12
CA GLY A 202 16.87 -2.32 15.21
C GLY A 202 16.43 -2.27 13.75
N ASP A 203 15.62 -3.25 13.33
CA ASP A 203 14.98 -3.28 12.02
C ASP A 203 13.62 -2.58 12.06
N VAL A 204 13.14 -2.13 10.90
CA VAL A 204 11.81 -1.54 10.79
C VAL A 204 10.76 -2.62 11.05
N THR A 205 10.05 -2.51 12.17
CA THR A 205 8.97 -3.42 12.57
C THR A 205 7.59 -2.85 12.28
N HIS A 206 7.47 -1.53 12.15
CA HIS A 206 6.21 -0.87 11.86
C HIS A 206 6.38 0.27 10.86
N ILE A 207 5.33 0.53 10.09
CA ILE A 207 5.21 1.75 9.28
C ILE A 207 3.85 2.38 9.56
N ILE A 208 3.85 3.70 9.72
CA ILE A 208 2.63 4.49 9.66
C ILE A 208 2.64 5.24 8.33
N ALA A 209 1.57 5.09 7.56
CA ALA A 209 1.33 5.91 6.38
C ALA A 209 0.29 7.00 6.68
N SER A 210 0.55 8.24 6.31
CA SER A 210 -0.44 9.32 6.24
C SER A 210 -0.73 9.64 4.77
N LEU A 211 -2.01 9.63 4.39
CA LEU A 211 -2.47 9.71 3.00
C LEU A 211 -3.31 10.97 2.77
N LYS A 212 -2.97 11.79 1.78
CA LYS A 212 -3.75 12.96 1.39
C LYS A 212 -4.15 12.87 -0.07
N THR A 213 -5.33 13.40 -0.38
CA THR A 213 -5.83 13.55 -1.75
C THR A 213 -6.21 15.01 -1.92
N ILE A 214 -5.64 15.64 -2.93
CA ILE A 214 -5.80 17.07 -3.21
C ILE A 214 -6.21 17.21 -4.67
N SER A 215 -7.29 17.93 -4.92
CA SER A 215 -7.71 18.34 -6.25
C SER A 215 -7.52 19.84 -6.36
N GLU A 216 -6.94 20.33 -7.47
CA GLU A 216 -6.76 21.78 -7.69
C GLU A 216 -8.11 22.51 -7.73
N ASP A 217 -9.13 21.86 -8.30
CA ASP A 217 -10.49 22.39 -8.40
C ASP A 217 -11.31 22.18 -7.11
N GLY A 218 -10.70 21.64 -6.04
CA GLY A 218 -11.33 21.44 -4.74
C GLY A 218 -12.41 20.35 -4.69
N SER A 219 -12.73 19.69 -5.80
CA SER A 219 -13.72 18.61 -5.88
C SER A 219 -13.16 17.40 -6.62
N PHE A 220 -13.47 16.20 -6.12
CA PHE A 220 -13.15 14.92 -6.74
C PHE A 220 -13.98 13.80 -6.09
N GLU A 221 -14.11 12.66 -6.77
CA GLU A 221 -14.68 11.44 -6.20
C GLU A 221 -13.57 10.57 -5.60
N ILE A 222 -13.65 10.31 -4.29
CA ILE A 222 -12.66 9.46 -3.62
C ILE A 222 -12.99 7.97 -3.77
N LYS A 223 -14.26 7.61 -3.94
CA LYS A 223 -14.70 6.22 -4.00
C LYS A 223 -14.05 5.53 -5.19
N ASN A 224 -13.35 4.44 -4.90
CA ASN A 224 -12.58 3.68 -5.89
C ASN A 224 -11.53 4.51 -6.63
N LEU A 225 -11.03 5.63 -6.11
CA LEU A 225 -10.03 6.47 -6.78
C LEU A 225 -8.84 5.67 -7.33
N MET A 226 -8.36 4.66 -6.59
CA MET A 226 -7.19 3.86 -6.99
C MET A 226 -7.51 2.72 -7.98
N ARG A 227 -8.80 2.36 -8.13
CA ARG A 227 -9.25 1.18 -8.89
C ARG A 227 -10.28 1.48 -9.98
N GLY A 228 -10.94 2.63 -9.92
CA GLY A 228 -12.08 3.02 -10.72
C GLY A 228 -11.71 3.63 -12.06
N SER A 229 -10.48 4.14 -12.20
CA SER A 229 -9.92 4.55 -13.48
C SER A 229 -9.08 3.42 -14.10
N ASP A 230 -9.05 3.35 -15.43
CA ASP A 230 -8.14 2.50 -16.20
C ASP A 230 -6.70 3.06 -16.23
N THR A 231 -6.51 4.32 -15.84
CA THR A 231 -5.19 4.94 -15.72
C THR A 231 -4.51 4.53 -14.42
N LEU A 232 -3.20 4.23 -14.51
CA LEU A 232 -2.38 3.92 -13.35
C LEU A 232 -1.92 5.22 -12.68
N PRO A 233 -1.71 5.23 -11.35
CA PRO A 233 -1.10 6.38 -10.67
C PRO A 233 0.22 6.75 -11.33
N THR A 234 0.38 8.02 -11.70
CA THR A 234 1.58 8.55 -12.33
C THR A 234 2.44 9.25 -11.28
N PRO A 235 3.61 8.69 -10.89
CA PRO A 235 4.47 9.30 -9.88
C PRO A 235 5.03 10.65 -10.38
N ILE A 236 4.89 11.70 -9.56
CA ILE A 236 5.46 13.03 -9.79
C ILE A 236 6.68 13.25 -8.88
N LEU A 237 6.59 12.78 -7.63
CA LEU A 237 7.63 12.94 -6.63
C LEU A 237 7.83 11.61 -5.91
N ARG A 238 9.09 11.21 -5.73
CA ARG A 238 9.48 10.09 -4.89
C ARG A 238 10.76 10.45 -4.16
N SER A 239 10.65 10.66 -2.85
CA SER A 239 11.79 11.15 -2.07
C SER A 239 11.95 10.41 -0.76
N VAL A 240 13.20 10.14 -0.41
CA VAL A 240 13.61 9.80 0.95
C VAL A 240 13.95 11.11 1.65
N ILE A 241 13.40 11.32 2.83
CA ILE A 241 13.73 12.47 3.67
C ILE A 241 14.96 12.08 4.47
N ASP A 242 16.14 12.42 3.95
CA ASP A 242 17.45 12.07 4.51
C ASP A 242 18.41 13.26 4.62
N ARG A 243 17.95 14.47 4.27
CA ARG A 243 18.71 15.72 4.43
C ARG A 243 18.14 16.58 5.53
N ASP A 244 19.01 17.32 6.21
CA ASP A 244 18.63 18.35 7.19
C ASP A 244 17.66 17.83 8.27
N LEU A 245 17.82 16.56 8.68
CA LEU A 245 16.93 15.82 9.58
C LEU A 245 16.84 16.42 10.98
N PHE A 246 17.81 17.24 11.35
CA PHE A 246 17.87 17.96 12.60
C PHE A 246 18.25 19.40 12.28
N HIS A 247 17.37 20.31 12.66
CA HIS A 247 17.73 21.72 12.68
C HIS A 247 18.66 21.91 13.87
N ARG A 248 19.95 22.17 13.60
CA ARG A 248 20.81 22.76 14.61
C ARG A 248 20.17 24.11 14.94
N ALA A 249 19.72 24.31 16.19
CA ALA A 249 19.35 25.65 16.63
C ALA A 249 20.51 26.59 16.23
N PRO A 250 20.25 27.78 15.64
CA PRO A 250 21.30 28.76 15.39
C PRO A 250 22.12 28.87 16.68
N GLY A 251 23.43 28.68 16.57
CA GLY A 251 24.31 28.76 17.73
C GLY A 251 23.98 30.04 18.49
N ARG A 252 23.77 29.93 19.81
CA ARG A 252 23.52 31.07 20.68
C ARG A 252 24.54 32.14 20.33
N ILE A 253 24.07 33.29 19.84
CA ILE A 253 24.93 34.46 19.61
C ILE A 253 25.63 34.72 20.95
N PRO A 254 26.97 34.77 21.02
CA PRO A 254 27.67 35.16 22.24
C PRO A 254 27.04 36.46 22.74
N ALA A 255 26.76 36.55 24.05
CA ALA A 255 26.25 37.79 24.61
C ALA A 255 27.18 38.92 24.17
N ALA A 256 26.64 39.90 23.44
CA ALA A 256 27.39 41.04 22.98
C ALA A 256 28.05 41.71 24.18
N ASP A 257 29.34 42.00 24.04
CA ASP A 257 30.11 42.73 25.03
C ASP A 257 29.37 44.00 25.45
N VAL A 258 29.44 44.27 26.75
CA VAL A 258 28.88 45.46 27.40
C VAL A 258 29.36 46.70 26.65
N ILE A 259 28.44 47.44 26.05
CA ILE A 259 28.72 48.79 25.56
C ILE A 259 28.73 49.69 26.80
N GLU A 260 29.92 50.00 27.31
CA GLU A 260 30.11 51.13 28.23
C GLU A 260 29.90 52.42 27.43
N PHE A 261 29.00 53.27 27.94
CA PHE A 261 28.84 54.63 27.45
C PHE A 261 29.67 55.54 28.36
N ASP A 262 30.69 56.18 27.78
CA ASP A 262 31.41 57.32 28.36
C ASP A 262 30.59 58.62 28.22
#